data_AF-A0A1Z9C7Z9-F1
#
_entry.id   AF-A0A1Z9C7Z9-F1
#
_cell.length_a   1.000
_cell.length_b   1.000
_cell.length_c   1.000
_cell.angle_alpha   90.00
_cell.angle_beta   90.00
_cell.angle_gamma   90.00
#
_symmetry.space_group_name_H-M   'P 1'
#
loop_
_entity.id
_entity.type
_entity.pdbx_description
1 polymer ?
#
loop_
_entity_poly.entity_id
_entity_poly.type
_entity_poly.pdbx_seq_one_letter_code
_entity_poly.pdbx_strand_id
1 'polypeptide(L)' 'MINEFKELQRRTGTSNQGLAFLLDVNVHTVNNWKAGRAKIPPKVLSTLQTYADVAGDIFGRDD' A
#
# COMPACT_ATOMS: atom_id res chain seq x y z
N MET A 1 -3.33 -3.59 -10.99
CA MET A 1 -4.27 -3.69 -9.85
C MET A 1 -3.74 -4.50 -8.67
N ILE A 2 -3.87 -5.84 -8.57
CA ILE A 2 -3.37 -6.56 -7.36
C ILE A 2 -1.84 -6.53 -7.28
N ASN A 3 -1.14 -6.78 -8.39
CA ASN A 3 0.33 -6.74 -8.43
C ASN A 3 0.87 -5.34 -8.15
N GLU A 4 0.19 -4.32 -8.69
CA GLU A 4 0.46 -2.90 -8.43
C GLU A 4 0.29 -2.55 -6.95
N PHE A 5 -0.81 -2.95 -6.32
CA PHE A 5 -1.00 -2.74 -4.88
C PHE A 5 0.08 -3.40 -4.03
N LYS A 6 0.48 -4.64 -4.37
CA LYS A 6 1.57 -5.35 -3.68
C LYS A 6 2.91 -4.63 -3.83
N GLU A 7 3.19 -4.11 -5.02
CA GLU A 7 4.42 -3.36 -5.29
C GLU A 7 4.44 -2.02 -4.55
N LEU A 8 3.34 -1.28 -4.56
CA LEU A 8 3.22 -0.04 -3.80
C LEU A 8 3.37 -0.27 -2.29
N GLN A 9 2.77 -1.33 -1.75
CA GLN A 9 2.98 -1.72 -0.36
C GLN A 9 4.45 -2.03 -0.05
N ARG A 10 5.14 -2.73 -0.97
CA ARG A 10 6.56 -3.06 -0.80
C ARG A 10 7.40 -1.78 -0.75
N ARG A 11 7.12 -0.82 -1.63
CA ARG A 11 7.80 0.49 -1.69
C ARG A 11 7.57 1.34 -0.45
N THR A 12 6.41 1.24 0.20
CA THR A 12 6.18 1.92 1.49
C THR A 12 6.88 1.25 2.68
N GLY A 13 7.42 0.04 2.51
CA GLY A 13 8.05 -0.71 3.62
C GLY A 13 7.07 -1.18 4.69
N THR A 14 5.77 -1.23 4.40
CA THR A 14 4.73 -1.52 5.39
C THR A 14 4.29 -2.98 5.44
N SER A 15 4.07 -3.51 6.65
CA SER A 15 3.38 -4.79 6.85
C SER A 15 1.89 -4.67 6.50
N ASN A 16 1.15 -5.78 6.37
CA ASN A 16 -0.30 -5.71 6.14
C ASN A 16 -1.04 -4.99 7.28
N GLN A 17 -0.58 -5.13 8.54
CA GLN A 17 -1.17 -4.40 9.67
C GLN A 17 -0.83 -2.92 9.63
N GLY A 18 0.43 -2.57 9.35
CA GLY A 18 0.84 -1.17 9.21
C GLY A 18 0.12 -0.47 8.06
N LEU A 19 -0.06 -1.17 6.94
CA LEU A 19 -0.82 -0.66 5.80
C LEU A 19 -2.32 -0.48 6.13
N ALA A 20 -2.90 -1.41 6.87
CA ALA A 20 -4.29 -1.32 7.32
C ALA A 20 -4.50 -0.10 8.22
N PHE A 21 -3.58 0.14 9.16
CA PHE A 21 -3.56 1.34 9.99
C PHE A 21 -3.42 2.62 9.15
N LEU A 22 -2.47 2.66 8.22
CA LEU A 22 -2.20 3.81 7.36
C LEU A 22 -3.40 4.19 6.46
N LEU A 23 -4.15 3.19 5.99
CA LEU A 23 -5.30 3.38 5.11
C LEU A 23 -6.63 3.48 5.87
N ASP A 24 -6.61 3.41 7.19
CA ASP A 24 -7.79 3.37 8.06
C ASP A 24 -8.81 2.29 7.63
N VAL A 25 -8.32 1.06 7.47
CA VAL A 25 -9.13 -0.10 7.13
C VAL A 25 -8.79 -1.29 8.03
N ASN A 26 -9.68 -2.27 8.08
CA ASN A 26 -9.37 -3.53 8.73
C ASN A 26 -8.30 -4.32 7.95
N VAL A 27 -7.40 -5.01 8.66
CA VAL A 27 -6.37 -5.87 8.04
C VAL A 27 -6.97 -6.97 7.14
N HIS A 28 -8.17 -7.46 7.45
CA HIS A 28 -8.90 -8.39 6.59
C HIS A 28 -9.24 -7.79 5.22
N THR A 29 -9.51 -6.48 5.16
CA THR A 29 -9.75 -5.76 3.90
C THR A 29 -8.49 -5.78 3.03
N VAL A 30 -7.32 -5.49 3.61
CA VAL A 30 -6.02 -5.58 2.91
C VAL A 30 -5.76 -6.99 2.41
N ASN A 31 -6.01 -8.00 3.23
CA ASN A 31 -5.84 -9.41 2.85
C ASN A 31 -6.79 -9.81 1.71
N ASN A 32 -8.05 -9.37 1.75
CA ASN A 32 -9.04 -9.63 0.70
C ASN A 32 -8.66 -8.97 -0.62
N TRP A 33 -8.13 -7.74 -0.60
CA TRP A 33 -7.57 -7.08 -1.78
C TRP A 33 -6.40 -7.87 -2.38
N LYS A 34 -5.43 -8.29 -1.55
CA LYS A 34 -4.25 -9.06 -2.01
C LYS A 34 -4.60 -10.44 -2.54
N ALA A 35 -5.67 -11.04 -2.04
CA ALA A 35 -6.20 -12.32 -2.49
C ALA A 35 -7.15 -12.21 -3.70
N GLY A 36 -7.46 -10.99 -4.17
CA GLY A 36 -8.40 -10.76 -5.27
C GLY A 36 -9.86 -11.05 -4.93
N ARG A 37 -10.19 -11.19 -3.64
CA ARG A 37 -11.56 -11.43 -3.14
C ARG A 37 -12.38 -10.15 -3.08
N ALA A 38 -11.74 -8.99 -3.16
CA ALA A 38 -12.38 -7.68 -3.21
C ALA A 38 -11.64 -6.76 -4.17
N LYS A 39 -12.38 -5.87 -4.83
CA LYS A 39 -11.80 -4.82 -5.69
C LYS A 39 -11.15 -3.74 -4.82
N ILE A 40 -9.98 -3.28 -5.25
CA ILE A 40 -9.26 -2.18 -4.63
C ILE A 40 -9.87 -0.87 -5.12
N PRO A 41 -10.30 0.05 -4.23
CA PRO A 41 -10.77 1.36 -4.65
C PRO A 41 -9.65 2.16 -5.34
N PRO A 42 -9.92 2.86 -6.46
CA PRO A 42 -8.89 3.66 -7.15
C PRO A 42 -8.22 4.71 -6.24
N LYS A 43 -8.99 5.32 -5.33
CA LYS A 43 -8.47 6.28 -4.34
C LYS A 43 -7.38 5.65 -3.46
N VAL A 44 -7.53 4.38 -3.07
CA VAL A 44 -6.53 3.67 -2.26
C VAL A 44 -5.22 3.50 -3.01
N LEU A 45 -5.28 3.16 -4.30
CA LEU A 45 -4.07 3.05 -5.14
C LEU A 45 -3.36 4.40 -5.26
N SER A 46 -4.12 5.48 -5.52
CA SER A 46 -3.57 6.83 -5.59
C SER A 46 -2.92 7.27 -4.28
N THR A 47 -3.59 7.06 -3.15
CA THR A 47 -3.03 7.37 -1.83
C THR A 47 -1.77 6.54 -1.54
N LEU A 48 -1.78 5.25 -1.86
CA LEU A 48 -0.63 4.38 -1.62
C LEU A 48 0.57 4.72 -2.53
N GLN A 49 0.31 5.18 -3.76
CA GLN A 49 1.34 5.73 -4.63
C GLN A 49 2.01 6.96 -3.99
N THR A 50 1.24 7.92 -3.48
CA THR A 50 1.80 9.08 -2.78
C THR A 50 2.68 8.68 -1.60
N TYR A 51 2.25 7.71 -0.80
CA TYR A 51 3.08 7.21 0.31
C TYR A 51 4.34 6.49 -0.16
N ALA A 52 4.27 5.74 -1.25
CA ALA A 52 5.42 5.05 -1.82
C ALA A 52 6.46 6.05 -2.38
N ASP A 53 6.01 7.16 -2.95
CA ASP A 53 6.88 8.23 -3.45
C ASP A 53 7.54 8.96 -2.28
N VAL A 54 6.77 9.35 -1.26
CA VAL A 54 7.31 9.98 -0.04
C VAL A 54 8.28 9.06 0.70
N ALA A 55 7.99 7.76 0.81
CA ALA A 55 8.91 6.80 1.40
C ALA A 55 10.22 6.71 0.61
N GLY A 56 10.14 6.76 -0.73
CA GLY A 56 11.31 6.85 -1.60
C GLY A 56 12.14 8.11 -1.35
N ASP A 57 11.50 9.27 -1.18
CA ASP A 57 12.19 10.54 -0.94
C ASP A 57 12.85 10.60 0.45
N ILE A 58 12.21 10.01 1.47
CA ILE A 58 12.70 10.03 2.86
C ILE A 58 13.83 9.01 3.05
N PHE A 59 13.66 7.79 2.53
CA PHE A 59 14.58 6.68 2.78
C PHE A 59 15.55 6.40 1.62
N GLY A 60 15.34 7.02 0.46
CA GLY A 60 16.18 6.88 -0.75
C GLY A 60 17.18 8.02 -0.94
N ARG A 61 17.39 8.88 0.06
CA ARG A 61 18.45 9.89 0.07
C ARG A 61 19.74 9.31 0.63
N ASP A 62 20.25 8.28 -0.05
CA ASP A 62 21.60 7.75 0.12
C ASP A 62 22.14 7.44 -1.29
N ASP A 63 22.67 8.49 -1.92
CA ASP A 63 23.63 8.44 -3.03
C ASP A 63 25.01 7.89 -2.59
#